data_AF-A0A412J7U1-F1
#
_entry.id   AF-A0A412J7U1-F1
#
_cell.length_a   1.000
_cell.length_b   1.000
_cell.length_c   1.000
_cell.angle_alpha   90.00
_cell.angle_beta   90.00
_cell.angle_gamma   90.00
#
_symmetry.space_group_name_H-M   'P 1'
#
loop_
_entity.id
_entity.type
_entity.pdbx_description
1 polymer ?
#
loop_
_entity_poly.entity_id
_entity_poly.type
_entity_poly.pdbx_seq_one_letter_code
_entity_poly.pdbx_strand_id
1 'polypeptide(L)'
;MRILIDDKEIENRAYILPWYNDGTCFNFKSPDTQIAPGKVNDIENPLSVKTLVIECDLKDYSFIRQMKNLTQLYIYTGTNISDLSFLEGLEKLKQLCILKSHITSLESLKKLIERKYEIYESISKDEIIERLKYQFEGICIQSDAYDSDGTELVKSGICTDDIRINEHLISYAYSLRKRREEMAKKLEKGLR
;
A
#
# COMPACT_ATOMS: atom_id res chain seq x y z
N MET A 1 -9.00 18.01 -10.54
CA MET A 1 -10.03 17.42 -9.66
C MET A 1 -10.46 16.10 -10.28
N ARG A 2 -9.73 15.02 -10.00
CA ARG A 2 -9.85 13.76 -10.75
C ARG A 2 -9.76 12.57 -9.80
N ILE A 3 -10.65 11.59 -10.01
CA ILE A 3 -10.54 10.23 -9.47
C ILE A 3 -10.38 9.34 -10.69
N LEU A 4 -9.29 8.57 -10.79
CA LEU A 4 -8.90 7.79 -11.97
C LEU A 4 -8.99 6.27 -11.64
N ILE A 5 -9.67 5.46 -12.48
CA ILE A 5 -9.92 4.00 -12.36
C ILE A 5 -9.52 3.25 -13.65
N ASP A 6 -8.76 2.15 -13.57
CA ASP A 6 -8.20 1.39 -14.72
C ASP A 6 -8.94 0.06 -14.94
N ASP A 7 -9.40 -0.21 -16.17
CA ASP A 7 -10.18 -1.41 -16.52
C ASP A 7 -9.66 -2.24 -17.71
N LYS A 8 -8.59 -1.82 -18.43
CA LYS A 8 -8.03 -2.59 -19.59
C LYS A 8 -6.52 -2.45 -19.81
N GLU A 9 -5.85 -3.48 -20.35
CA GLU A 9 -4.40 -3.48 -20.63
C GLU A 9 -4.02 -2.61 -21.85
N ILE A 10 -3.25 -1.54 -21.62
CA ILE A 10 -2.58 -0.73 -22.65
C ILE A 10 -1.26 -0.21 -22.07
N GLU A 11 -0.15 -0.56 -22.71
CA GLU A 11 1.20 -0.16 -22.31
C GLU A 11 1.55 1.22 -22.89
N ASN A 12 2.03 2.11 -22.01
CA ASN A 12 2.82 3.33 -22.31
C ASN A 12 2.10 4.62 -22.73
N ARG A 13 1.75 5.46 -21.75
CA ARG A 13 1.71 6.94 -21.87
C ARG A 13 2.11 7.63 -20.54
N ALA A 14 2.89 8.70 -20.63
CA ALA A 14 3.25 9.59 -19.50
C ALA A 14 2.42 10.89 -19.54
N TYR A 15 2.00 11.41 -18.38
CA TYR A 15 1.17 12.62 -18.24
C TYR A 15 1.86 13.69 -17.37
N ILE A 16 1.19 14.81 -17.05
CA ILE A 16 1.75 15.96 -16.32
C ILE A 16 1.03 16.12 -14.97
N LEU A 17 1.42 15.33 -13.99
CA LEU A 17 1.22 15.53 -12.54
C LEU A 17 2.63 15.38 -11.91
N PRO A 18 2.95 15.82 -10.69
CA PRO A 18 4.35 15.81 -10.24
C PRO A 18 4.79 14.37 -9.92
N TRP A 19 5.28 13.67 -10.94
CA TRP A 19 5.97 12.39 -10.85
C TRP A 19 7.37 12.65 -10.34
N TYR A 20 7.53 12.72 -9.03
CA TYR A 20 8.87 12.53 -8.50
C TYR A 20 9.26 11.08 -8.73
N ASN A 21 10.20 10.89 -9.65
CA ASN A 21 10.99 9.68 -9.80
C ASN A 21 11.96 9.59 -8.61
N ASP A 22 11.40 9.47 -7.40
CA ASP A 22 12.10 8.88 -6.27
C ASP A 22 11.50 7.50 -6.03
N GLY A 23 12.28 6.60 -5.40
CA GLY A 23 12.04 5.16 -5.40
C GLY A 23 10.76 4.67 -4.71
N THR A 24 9.78 5.52 -4.47
CA THR A 24 8.55 5.21 -3.73
C THR A 24 7.31 4.98 -4.61
N CYS A 25 7.34 5.33 -5.91
CA CYS A 25 6.19 5.20 -6.83
C CYS A 25 6.62 4.75 -8.24
N PHE A 26 6.80 3.44 -8.46
CA PHE A 26 7.17 2.87 -9.76
C PHE A 26 5.97 2.51 -10.66
N ASN A 27 6.09 2.81 -11.96
CA ASN A 27 5.28 2.27 -13.07
C ASN A 27 3.75 2.39 -12.94
N PHE A 28 3.28 3.62 -12.97
CA PHE A 28 1.86 3.92 -13.09
C PHE A 28 1.35 3.62 -14.51
N LYS A 29 0.37 2.71 -14.63
CA LYS A 29 -0.55 2.75 -15.78
C LYS A 29 -1.62 3.79 -15.45
N SER A 30 -1.77 4.79 -16.32
CA SER A 30 -2.81 5.81 -16.16
C SER A 30 -4.18 5.13 -16.15
N PRO A 31 -5.03 5.38 -15.16
CA PRO A 31 -6.32 4.74 -15.12
C PRO A 31 -7.21 5.24 -16.27
N ASP A 32 -7.99 4.33 -16.83
CA ASP A 32 -8.74 4.48 -18.08
C ASP A 32 -10.04 5.30 -17.94
N THR A 33 -10.57 5.42 -16.72
CA THR A 33 -11.88 6.00 -16.40
C THR A 33 -11.75 7.10 -15.34
N GLN A 34 -12.49 8.20 -15.48
CA GLN A 34 -12.55 9.24 -14.46
C GLN A 34 -13.98 9.42 -13.94
N ILE A 35 -14.15 9.49 -12.62
CA ILE A 35 -15.45 9.77 -11.98
C ILE A 35 -15.40 11.03 -11.11
N ALA A 36 -16.57 11.62 -10.87
CA ALA A 36 -16.72 12.73 -9.92
C ALA A 36 -16.75 12.21 -8.47
N PRO A 37 -16.33 13.02 -7.47
CA PRO A 37 -16.34 12.62 -6.06
C PRO A 37 -17.70 12.13 -5.54
N GLY A 38 -18.80 12.75 -6.00
CA GLY A 38 -20.15 12.32 -5.62
C GLY A 38 -20.64 11.03 -6.28
N LYS A 39 -19.80 10.42 -7.13
CA LYS A 39 -20.11 9.21 -7.92
C LYS A 39 -19.31 7.99 -7.46
N VAL A 40 -18.55 8.07 -6.36
CA VAL A 40 -17.78 6.94 -5.81
C VAL A 40 -18.65 5.74 -5.45
N ASN A 41 -19.90 5.97 -5.08
CA ASN A 41 -20.87 4.90 -4.77
C ASN A 41 -21.53 4.30 -6.03
N ASP A 42 -21.34 4.92 -7.21
CA ASP A 42 -21.92 4.48 -8.48
C ASP A 42 -20.94 3.56 -9.24
N ILE A 43 -19.83 3.15 -8.63
CA ILE A 43 -18.87 2.20 -9.22
C ILE A 43 -19.55 0.83 -9.29
N GLU A 44 -20.03 0.45 -10.48
CA GLU A 44 -20.80 -0.79 -10.69
C GLU A 44 -20.00 -2.06 -10.38
N ASN A 45 -18.69 -2.06 -10.69
CA ASN A 45 -17.82 -3.22 -10.48
C ASN A 45 -16.57 -2.84 -9.67
N PRO A 46 -16.66 -2.72 -8.34
CA PRO A 46 -15.50 -2.40 -7.52
C PRO A 46 -14.41 -3.49 -7.58
N LEU A 47 -14.78 -4.73 -7.91
CA LEU A 47 -13.85 -5.85 -8.02
C LEU A 47 -12.96 -5.77 -9.28
N SER A 48 -13.31 -5.02 -10.32
CA SER A 48 -12.42 -4.84 -11.47
C SER A 48 -11.33 -3.80 -11.22
N VAL A 49 -11.49 -2.95 -10.20
CA VAL A 49 -10.56 -1.85 -9.91
C VAL A 49 -9.22 -2.39 -9.39
N LYS A 50 -8.15 -2.18 -10.16
CA LYS A 50 -6.77 -2.55 -9.78
C LYS A 50 -5.94 -1.36 -9.30
N THR A 51 -6.25 -0.16 -9.78
CA THR A 51 -5.56 1.08 -9.43
C THR A 51 -6.59 2.15 -9.12
N LEU A 52 -6.41 2.84 -8.00
CA LEU A 52 -7.26 3.94 -7.57
C LEU A 52 -6.40 5.15 -7.21
N VAL A 53 -6.69 6.29 -7.84
CA VAL A 53 -6.10 7.58 -7.49
C VAL A 53 -7.19 8.56 -7.07
N ILE A 54 -6.99 9.20 -5.92
CA ILE A 54 -7.90 10.21 -5.36
C ILE A 54 -7.11 11.51 -5.15
N GLU A 55 -7.47 12.56 -5.90
CA GLU A 55 -6.82 13.89 -5.84
C GLU A 55 -7.69 14.95 -5.14
N CYS A 56 -8.63 14.54 -4.31
CA CYS A 56 -9.54 15.45 -3.61
C CYS A 56 -9.98 14.85 -2.28
N ASP A 57 -10.32 15.71 -1.32
CA ASP A 57 -10.89 15.26 -0.07
C ASP A 57 -12.30 14.69 -0.28
N LEU A 58 -12.49 13.45 0.16
CA LEU A 58 -13.77 12.77 0.24
C LEU A 58 -14.22 12.72 1.69
N LYS A 59 -15.53 12.79 1.95
CA LYS A 59 -16.06 12.63 3.31
C LYS A 59 -15.89 11.20 3.85
N ASP A 60 -15.83 10.21 2.97
CA ASP A 60 -15.75 8.80 3.31
C ASP A 60 -14.88 8.04 2.29
N TYR A 61 -14.07 7.12 2.79
CA TYR A 61 -13.17 6.24 2.03
C TYR A 61 -13.54 4.76 2.20
N SER A 62 -14.62 4.45 2.92
CA SER A 62 -15.04 3.08 3.23
C SER A 62 -15.33 2.23 1.99
N PHE A 63 -15.75 2.85 0.88
CA PHE A 63 -16.03 2.19 -0.40
C PHE A 63 -14.82 1.40 -0.95
N ILE A 64 -13.60 1.83 -0.63
CA ILE A 64 -12.35 1.18 -1.06
C ILE A 64 -12.30 -0.27 -0.56
N ARG A 65 -12.94 -0.60 0.57
CA ARG A 65 -13.01 -1.97 1.11
C ARG A 65 -13.57 -2.99 0.13
N GLN A 66 -14.38 -2.56 -0.83
CA GLN A 66 -15.02 -3.42 -1.83
C GLN A 66 -14.08 -3.78 -2.99
N MET A 67 -12.97 -3.05 -3.16
CA MET A 67 -12.02 -3.22 -4.26
C MET A 67 -10.99 -4.32 -3.98
N LYS A 68 -11.44 -5.57 -3.86
CA LYS A 68 -10.59 -6.70 -3.43
C LYS A 68 -9.42 -7.02 -4.37
N ASN A 69 -9.45 -6.51 -5.60
CA ASN A 69 -8.36 -6.65 -6.56
C ASN A 69 -7.46 -5.42 -6.66
N LEU A 70 -7.63 -4.45 -5.76
CA LEU A 70 -6.80 -3.24 -5.73
C LEU A 70 -5.35 -3.60 -5.43
N THR A 71 -4.47 -3.18 -6.33
CA THR A 71 -3.01 -3.36 -6.26
C THR A 71 -2.28 -2.06 -5.96
N GLN A 72 -2.87 -0.93 -6.33
CA GLN A 72 -2.26 0.39 -6.15
C GLN A 72 -3.31 1.37 -5.63
N LEU A 73 -3.00 2.07 -4.54
CA LEU A 73 -3.84 3.09 -3.95
C LEU A 73 -3.04 4.36 -3.69
N TYR A 74 -3.47 5.46 -4.31
CA TYR A 74 -2.90 6.79 -4.10
C TYR A 74 -3.99 7.76 -3.67
N ILE A 75 -3.79 8.39 -2.52
CA ILE A 75 -4.66 9.43 -1.98
C ILE A 75 -3.78 10.66 -1.74
N TYR A 76 -3.83 11.63 -2.65
CA TYR A 76 -2.97 12.81 -2.58
C TYR A 76 -3.47 13.87 -1.58
N THR A 77 -4.76 13.82 -1.24
CA THR A 77 -5.41 14.76 -0.34
C THR A 77 -6.48 14.00 0.41
N GLY A 78 -6.15 13.63 1.65
CA GLY A 78 -6.99 12.85 2.54
C GLY A 78 -7.06 13.46 3.93
N THR A 79 -7.38 14.76 4.00
CA THR A 79 -7.25 15.58 5.22
C THR A 79 -8.12 15.07 6.39
N ASN A 80 -9.15 14.30 6.08
CA ASN A 80 -10.06 13.68 7.05
C ASN A 80 -9.83 12.17 7.25
N ILE A 81 -8.76 11.60 6.68
CA ILE A 81 -8.37 10.22 6.95
C ILE A 81 -7.63 10.19 8.29
N SER A 82 -8.29 9.67 9.32
CA SER A 82 -7.70 9.42 10.64
C SER A 82 -7.51 7.94 10.96
N ASP A 83 -8.21 7.07 10.25
CA ASP A 83 -8.15 5.61 10.39
C ASP A 83 -8.02 4.94 9.01
N LEU A 84 -7.26 3.85 8.98
CA LEU A 84 -6.93 3.08 7.78
C LEU A 84 -7.67 1.73 7.69
N SER A 85 -8.74 1.54 8.47
CA SER A 85 -9.48 0.26 8.50
C SER A 85 -10.05 -0.16 7.14
N PHE A 86 -10.19 0.77 6.18
CA PHE A 86 -10.58 0.44 4.82
C PHE A 86 -9.54 -0.40 4.05
N LEU A 87 -8.30 -0.48 4.55
CA LEU A 87 -7.22 -1.28 3.96
C LEU A 87 -7.23 -2.75 4.40
N GLU A 88 -7.78 -3.09 5.57
CA GLU A 88 -7.55 -4.40 6.25
C GLU A 88 -7.89 -5.64 5.38
N GLY A 89 -8.75 -5.48 4.37
CA GLY A 89 -9.16 -6.54 3.45
C GLY A 89 -8.61 -6.44 2.04
N LEU A 90 -7.57 -5.65 1.78
CA LEU A 90 -6.97 -5.41 0.45
C LEU A 90 -5.68 -6.22 0.28
N GLU A 91 -5.79 -7.54 0.33
CA GLU A 91 -4.65 -8.48 0.35
C GLU A 91 -3.74 -8.38 -0.88
N LYS A 92 -4.25 -7.87 -2.00
CA LYS A 92 -3.50 -7.67 -3.25
C LYS A 92 -2.83 -6.29 -3.35
N LEU A 93 -3.03 -5.41 -2.36
CA LEU A 93 -2.45 -4.07 -2.36
C LEU A 93 -0.93 -4.15 -2.25
N LYS A 94 -0.23 -3.59 -3.22
CA LYS A 94 1.24 -3.61 -3.28
C LYS A 94 1.86 -2.24 -3.09
N GLN A 95 1.15 -1.20 -3.51
CA GLN A 95 1.61 0.17 -3.44
C GLN A 95 0.56 1.01 -2.73
N LEU A 96 0.99 1.71 -1.68
CA LEU A 96 0.14 2.57 -0.89
C LEU A 96 0.81 3.93 -0.74
N CYS A 97 0.12 4.98 -1.17
CA CYS A 97 0.53 6.36 -0.94
C CYS A 97 -0.66 7.14 -0.37
N ILE A 98 -0.54 7.68 0.84
CA ILE A 98 -1.53 8.57 1.44
C ILE A 98 -0.82 9.84 1.90
N LEU A 99 -1.18 10.97 1.31
CA LEU A 99 -0.59 12.27 1.62
C LEU A 99 -1.62 13.20 2.25
N LYS A 100 -1.12 14.17 3.02
CA LYS A 100 -1.93 15.20 3.68
C LYS A 100 -3.09 14.59 4.48
N SER A 101 -2.76 13.69 5.39
CA SER A 101 -3.74 12.98 6.23
C SER A 101 -3.64 13.38 7.69
N HIS A 102 -4.61 12.90 8.49
CA HIS A 102 -4.68 13.07 9.94
C HIS A 102 -4.68 11.71 10.66
N ILE A 103 -3.96 10.74 10.09
CA ILE A 103 -3.84 9.38 10.60
C ILE A 103 -3.18 9.41 11.96
N THR A 104 -3.81 8.83 12.97
CA THR A 104 -3.28 8.76 14.34
C THR A 104 -2.66 7.41 14.67
N SER A 105 -2.90 6.38 13.85
CA SER A 105 -2.39 5.02 14.06
C SER A 105 -2.25 4.25 12.75
N LEU A 106 -1.20 3.43 12.65
CA LEU A 106 -0.96 2.53 11.53
C LEU A 106 -1.40 1.08 11.81
N GLU A 107 -2.12 0.83 12.90
CA GLU A 107 -2.51 -0.53 13.33
C GLU A 107 -3.30 -1.30 12.26
N SER A 108 -4.22 -0.62 11.55
CA SER A 108 -4.99 -1.22 10.45
C SER A 108 -4.08 -1.65 9.28
N LEU A 109 -3.03 -0.88 8.97
CA LEU A 109 -2.05 -1.25 7.95
C LEU A 109 -1.16 -2.41 8.41
N LYS A 110 -0.75 -2.40 9.68
CA LYS A 110 0.01 -3.49 10.28
C LYS A 110 -0.77 -4.81 10.25
N LYS A 111 -2.07 -4.79 10.56
CA LYS A 111 -2.95 -5.98 10.41
C LYS A 111 -3.00 -6.50 8.98
N LEU A 112 -3.08 -5.62 7.99
CA LEU A 112 -3.02 -6.03 6.58
C LEU A 112 -1.68 -6.70 6.24
N ILE A 113 -0.57 -6.16 6.73
CA ILE A 113 0.77 -6.72 6.54
C ILE A 113 0.88 -8.11 7.19
N GLU A 114 0.37 -8.29 8.41
CA GLU A 114 0.35 -9.59 9.09
C GLU A 114 -0.51 -10.60 8.35
N ARG A 115 -1.71 -10.21 7.91
CA ARG A 115 -2.58 -11.07 7.09
C ARG A 115 -1.91 -11.50 5.79
N LYS A 116 -1.25 -10.58 5.09
CA LYS A 116 -0.45 -10.90 3.88
C LYS A 116 0.66 -11.89 4.20
N TYR A 117 1.33 -11.73 5.34
CA TYR A 117 2.38 -12.65 5.80
C TYR A 117 1.83 -14.04 6.09
N GLU A 118 0.69 -14.15 6.77
CA GLU A 118 0.02 -15.44 7.04
C GLU A 118 -0.34 -16.18 5.74
N ILE A 119 -0.90 -15.46 4.76
CA ILE A 119 -1.19 -16.02 3.44
C ILE A 119 0.10 -16.49 2.76
N TYR A 120 1.13 -15.64 2.73
CA TYR A 120 2.43 -15.98 2.16
C TYR A 120 3.06 -17.23 2.81
N GLU A 121 3.04 -17.36 4.13
CA GLU A 121 3.60 -18.52 4.85
C GLU A 121 2.78 -19.80 4.66
N SER A 122 1.48 -19.68 4.34
CA SER A 122 0.62 -20.84 4.06
C SER A 122 0.88 -21.47 2.69
N ILE A 123 1.53 -20.74 1.77
CA ILE A 123 1.82 -21.17 0.41
C ILE A 123 3.16 -21.93 0.38
N SER A 124 3.23 -23.00 -0.43
CA SER A 124 4.47 -23.77 -0.61
C SER A 124 5.63 -22.87 -1.05
N LYS A 125 6.80 -23.02 -0.40
CA LYS A 125 7.96 -22.13 -0.52
C LYS A 125 8.56 -22.00 -1.93
N ASP A 126 8.18 -22.88 -2.85
CA ASP A 126 8.81 -23.00 -4.17
C ASP A 126 8.22 -22.08 -5.25
N GLU A 127 7.11 -21.37 -4.99
CA GLU A 127 6.58 -20.37 -5.94
C GLU A 127 6.99 -18.94 -5.56
N ILE A 128 8.14 -18.50 -6.10
CA ILE A 128 8.55 -17.07 -6.11
C ILE A 128 7.41 -16.17 -6.62
N ILE A 129 6.57 -16.68 -7.53
CA ILE A 129 5.43 -15.96 -8.12
C ILE A 129 4.40 -15.59 -7.05
N GLU A 130 4.08 -16.49 -6.12
CA GLU A 130 3.10 -16.20 -5.06
C GLU A 130 3.62 -15.14 -4.09
N ARG A 131 4.92 -15.16 -3.78
CA ARG A 131 5.56 -14.09 -2.99
C ARG A 131 5.33 -12.70 -3.61
N LEU A 132 5.52 -12.60 -4.93
CA LEU A 132 5.34 -11.35 -5.67
C LEU A 132 3.88 -10.85 -5.66
N LYS A 133 2.89 -11.70 -5.35
CA LYS A 133 1.48 -11.28 -5.28
C LYS A 133 1.13 -10.54 -3.99
N TYR A 134 1.75 -10.92 -2.87
CA TYR A 134 1.38 -10.42 -1.54
C TYR A 134 2.34 -9.37 -0.96
N GLN A 135 3.51 -9.16 -1.58
CA GLN A 135 4.47 -8.15 -1.14
C GLN A 135 3.93 -6.71 -1.26
N PHE A 136 4.47 -5.84 -0.42
CA PHE A 136 4.44 -4.39 -0.59
C PHE A 136 5.73 -3.93 -1.27
N GLU A 137 5.55 -3.27 -2.41
CA GLU A 137 6.58 -2.66 -3.25
C GLU A 137 6.82 -1.19 -2.89
N GLY A 138 5.99 -0.61 -2.03
CA GLY A 138 6.17 0.75 -1.54
C GLY A 138 5.04 1.18 -0.61
N ILE A 139 5.42 1.81 0.50
CA ILE A 139 4.48 2.42 1.43
C ILE A 139 4.94 3.85 1.67
N CYS A 140 4.09 4.83 1.38
CA CYS A 140 4.31 6.23 1.68
C CYS A 140 3.09 6.78 2.43
N ILE A 141 3.29 7.30 3.64
CA ILE A 141 2.25 7.96 4.40
C ILE A 141 2.78 9.28 4.91
N GLN A 142 2.03 10.36 4.66
CA GLN A 142 2.26 11.67 5.25
C GLN A 142 1.02 12.05 6.06
N SER A 143 1.21 12.15 7.38
CA SER A 143 0.20 12.50 8.37
C SER A 143 0.73 13.56 9.32
N ASP A 144 -0.10 14.55 9.64
CA ASP A 144 0.21 15.56 10.67
C ASP A 144 -0.04 15.08 12.11
N ALA A 145 -0.66 13.90 12.28
CA ALA A 145 -1.08 13.37 13.58
C ALA A 145 -0.38 12.07 14.00
N TYR A 146 0.43 11.47 13.12
CA TYR A 146 1.23 10.29 13.45
C TYR A 146 2.67 10.71 13.74
N ASP A 147 3.18 10.34 14.91
CA ASP A 147 4.43 10.87 15.49
C ASP A 147 5.57 9.85 15.59
N SER A 148 5.33 8.60 15.20
CA SER A 148 6.33 7.52 15.21
C SER A 148 7.04 7.35 13.85
N ASP A 149 7.99 6.42 13.76
CA ASP A 149 8.87 6.23 12.61
C ASP A 149 8.43 5.16 11.60
N GLY A 150 7.32 4.45 11.89
CA GLY A 150 6.77 3.41 11.03
C GLY A 150 7.46 2.05 11.10
N THR A 151 8.45 1.85 11.98
CA THR A 151 9.23 0.60 12.06
C THR A 151 8.40 -0.62 12.46
N GLU A 152 7.21 -0.40 13.03
CA GLU A 152 6.23 -1.45 13.31
C GLU A 152 5.64 -2.11 12.05
N LEU A 153 5.75 -1.47 10.89
CA LEU A 153 5.28 -2.01 9.61
C LEU A 153 6.27 -3.00 9.00
N VAL A 154 7.53 -3.00 9.45
CA VAL A 154 8.59 -3.81 8.82
C VAL A 154 8.36 -5.29 9.09
N LYS A 155 7.91 -6.00 8.05
CA LYS A 155 7.72 -7.45 8.04
C LYS A 155 8.50 -8.09 6.89
N SER A 156 9.44 -8.97 7.25
CA SER A 156 10.26 -9.70 6.27
C SER A 156 9.41 -10.55 5.31
N GLY A 157 9.70 -10.47 4.02
CA GLY A 157 9.00 -11.24 2.97
C GLY A 157 7.74 -10.54 2.45
N ILE A 158 7.18 -9.60 3.21
CA ILE A 158 6.05 -8.76 2.79
C ILE A 158 6.53 -7.37 2.39
N CYS A 159 7.22 -6.64 3.26
CA CYS A 159 7.76 -5.32 2.92
C CYS A 159 9.13 -5.49 2.25
N THR A 160 9.18 -5.35 0.92
CA THR A 160 10.39 -5.61 0.13
C THR A 160 11.15 -4.36 -0.25
N ASP A 161 10.51 -3.20 -0.22
CA ASP A 161 11.07 -1.91 -0.60
C ASP A 161 10.93 -0.88 0.52
N ASP A 162 11.23 0.37 0.22
CA ASP A 162 11.25 1.46 1.17
C ASP A 162 9.86 1.76 1.74
N ILE A 163 9.83 1.99 3.06
CA ILE A 163 8.67 2.52 3.77
C ILE A 163 9.01 3.95 4.18
N ARG A 164 8.21 4.91 3.74
CA ARG A 164 8.33 6.32 4.11
C ARG A 164 7.12 6.74 4.94
N ILE A 165 7.36 7.06 6.20
CA ILE A 165 6.33 7.64 7.08
C ILE A 165 6.79 9.03 7.49
N ASN A 166 6.08 10.06 7.04
CA ASN A 166 6.50 11.45 7.19
C ASN A 166 7.94 11.64 6.69
N GLU A 167 8.82 12.17 7.54
CA GLU A 167 10.25 12.36 7.25
C GLU A 167 11.09 11.09 7.49
N HIS A 168 10.50 10.04 8.04
CA HIS A 168 11.19 8.78 8.35
C HIS A 168 11.24 7.88 7.13
N LEU A 169 12.45 7.56 6.67
CA LEU A 169 12.71 6.59 5.63
C LEU A 169 13.28 5.30 6.20
N ILE A 170 12.51 4.23 6.10
CA ILE A 170 12.96 2.87 6.40
C ILE A 170 13.43 2.24 5.10
N SER A 171 14.75 2.27 4.89
CA SER A 171 15.35 1.76 3.67
C SER A 171 15.31 0.23 3.58
N TYR A 172 15.42 -0.28 2.36
CA TYR A 172 15.68 -1.70 2.10
C TYR A 172 16.83 -2.30 2.94
N ALA A 173 17.92 -1.53 3.13
CA ALA A 173 19.06 -1.97 3.93
C ALA A 173 18.71 -2.21 5.40
N TYR A 174 17.86 -1.36 5.99
CA TYR A 174 17.33 -1.55 7.35
C TYR A 174 16.53 -2.86 7.42
N SER A 175 15.61 -3.06 6.48
CA SER A 175 14.76 -4.26 6.40
C SER A 175 15.58 -5.54 6.24
N LEU A 176 16.64 -5.51 5.44
CA LEU A 176 17.59 -6.62 5.30
C LEU A 176 18.33 -6.94 6.60
N ARG A 177 18.79 -5.93 7.33
CA ARG A 177 19.48 -6.12 8.62
C ARG A 177 18.55 -6.78 9.63
N LYS A 178 17.32 -6.28 9.77
CA LYS A 178 16.31 -6.84 10.69
C LYS A 178 16.01 -8.31 10.37
N ARG A 179 15.87 -8.66 9.08
CA ARG A 179 15.71 -10.05 8.62
C ARG A 179 16.87 -10.95 9.04
N ARG A 180 18.12 -10.48 8.93
CA ARG A 180 19.31 -11.26 9.34
C ARG A 180 19.32 -11.52 10.85
N GLU A 181 18.97 -10.50 11.65
CA GLU A 181 18.89 -10.61 13.11
C GLU A 181 17.79 -11.61 13.54
N GLU A 182 16.63 -11.60 12.89
CA GLU A 182 15.55 -12.57 13.14
C GLU A 182 15.94 -14.01 12.78
N MET A 183 16.63 -14.20 11.65
CA MET A 183 17.12 -15.50 11.22
C MET A 183 18.16 -16.07 12.19
N ALA A 184 19.11 -15.23 12.65
CA ALA A 184 20.09 -15.60 13.66
C ALA A 184 19.42 -16.07 14.96
N LYS A 185 18.43 -15.31 15.46
CA LYS A 185 17.65 -15.69 16.66
C LYS A 185 16.88 -17.01 16.48
N LYS A 186 16.34 -17.29 15.29
CA LYS A 186 15.66 -18.58 15.01
C LYS A 186 16.66 -19.76 15.02
N LEU A 187 17.84 -19.58 14.45
CA LEU A 187 18.91 -20.59 14.47
C LEU A 187 19.37 -20.89 15.90
N GLU A 188 19.60 -19.85 16.71
CA GLU A 188 19.97 -19.99 18.13
C GLU A 188 18.90 -20.73 18.96
N LYS A 189 17.61 -20.52 18.65
CA LYS A 189 16.50 -21.21 19.33
C LYS A 189 16.31 -22.66 18.87
N GLY A 190 16.62 -23.00 17.63
CA GLY A 190 16.52 -24.37 17.11
C GLY A 190 17.71 -25.27 17.49
N LEU A 191 18.79 -24.68 17.99
CA LEU A 191 19.98 -25.37 18.53
C LEU A 191 19.85 -25.72 20.02
N ARG A 192 18.78 -25.28 20.70
CA ARG A 192 18.47 -25.59 22.11
C ARG A 192 17.29 -26.55 22.19
#